data_AF-A0AAP0NU53-F1
#
_entry.id   AF-A0AAP0NU53-F1
#
_cell.length_a   1.000
_cell.length_b   1.000
_cell.length_c   1.000
_cell.angle_alpha   90.00
_cell.angle_beta   90.00
_cell.angle_gamma   90.00
#
_symmetry.space_group_name_H-M   'P 1'
#
loop_
_entity.id
_entity.type
_entity.pdbx_description
1 polymer ?
#
loop_
_entity_poly.entity_id
_entity_poly.type
_entity_poly.pdbx_seq_one_letter_code
_entity_poly.pdbx_strand_id
1 'polypeptide(L)'
;MGMAPHTDSSLFTILHGTQPFAGLQVLKDGIGWVPVPPVSGALVVNIGDILHILSNGRFHSVLHRVVVNRTHHRYSVAFFYMPPLDSKISPLSLDPPRYPSITRKDYLDLKAKHFNDTLSLIRI
;
A
#
# COMPACT_ATOMS: atom_id res chain seq x y z
N MET A 1 -10.59 8.51 -13.50
CA MET A 1 -9.65 7.89 -12.54
C MET A 1 -9.19 6.57 -13.09
N GLY A 2 -7.93 6.19 -12.86
CA GLY A 2 -7.39 4.89 -13.29
C GLY A 2 -7.51 3.84 -12.19
N MET A 3 -7.16 4.23 -10.97
CA MET A 3 -7.34 3.43 -9.76
C MET A 3 -7.63 4.37 -8.59
N ALA A 4 -8.71 4.09 -7.85
CA ALA A 4 -9.14 4.91 -6.72
C ALA A 4 -8.09 4.93 -5.58
N PRO A 5 -8.14 5.93 -4.67
CA PRO A 5 -7.33 5.93 -3.46
C PRO A 5 -7.45 4.62 -2.67
N HIS A 6 -6.32 4.00 -2.35
CA HIS A 6 -6.25 2.79 -1.54
C HIS A 6 -4.84 2.60 -0.95
N THR A 7 -4.72 1.64 -0.04
CA THR A 7 -3.43 1.05 0.37
C THR A 7 -3.31 -0.38 -0.14
N ASP A 8 -2.10 -0.91 -0.23
CA ASP A 8 -1.86 -2.30 -0.62
C ASP A 8 -1.93 -3.24 0.58
N SER A 9 -2.53 -4.42 0.41
CA SER A 9 -2.56 -5.47 1.46
C SER A 9 -1.34 -6.39 1.44
N SER A 10 -0.23 -5.94 0.83
CA SER A 10 1.02 -6.68 0.67
C SER A 10 2.00 -6.39 1.83
N LEU A 11 3.15 -7.05 1.83
CA LEU A 11 4.33 -6.57 2.57
C LEU A 11 4.89 -5.33 1.87
N PHE A 12 5.18 -5.50 0.59
CA PHE A 12 5.58 -4.44 -0.31
C PHE A 12 5.12 -4.77 -1.73
N THR A 13 5.03 -3.73 -2.54
CA THR A 13 4.71 -3.80 -3.96
C THR A 13 5.89 -3.23 -4.74
N ILE A 14 6.28 -3.90 -5.82
CA ILE A 14 7.29 -3.45 -6.77
C ILE A 14 6.57 -3.15 -8.08
N LEU A 15 6.71 -1.93 -8.57
CA LEU A 15 5.97 -1.41 -9.71
C LEU A 15 6.93 -0.94 -10.80
N HIS A 16 6.76 -1.49 -12.00
CA HIS A 16 7.34 -0.95 -13.23
C HIS A 16 6.25 -0.21 -14.01
N GLY A 17 6.41 1.09 -14.20
CA GLY A 17 5.48 1.93 -14.97
C GLY A 17 6.07 2.37 -16.31
N THR A 18 5.25 2.46 -17.35
CA THR A 18 5.69 3.01 -18.64
C THR A 18 5.98 4.51 -18.54
N GLN A 19 7.14 4.90 -19.06
CA GLN A 19 7.58 6.29 -19.22
C GLN A 19 6.87 6.94 -20.43
N PRO A 20 6.85 8.28 -20.54
CA PRO A 20 7.31 9.29 -19.57
C PRO A 20 6.18 9.82 -18.66
N PHE A 21 5.01 9.19 -18.65
CA PHE A 21 3.82 9.79 -18.03
C PHE A 21 3.66 9.44 -16.54
N ALA A 22 3.64 10.48 -15.70
CA ALA A 22 3.25 10.37 -14.30
C ALA A 22 1.73 10.10 -14.21
N GLY A 23 1.36 9.02 -13.53
CA GLY A 23 -0.04 8.70 -13.23
C GLY A 23 -0.25 8.27 -11.78
N LEU A 24 0.77 7.68 -11.15
CA LEU A 24 0.75 7.32 -9.74
C LEU A 24 0.90 8.58 -8.88
N GLN A 25 0.05 8.71 -7.87
CA GLN A 25 0.14 9.73 -6.83
C GLN A 25 0.06 9.08 -5.46
N VAL A 26 0.83 9.60 -4.51
CA VAL A 26 0.79 9.22 -3.09
C VAL A 26 0.22 10.37 -2.26
N LEU A 27 -0.56 10.08 -1.23
CA LEU A 27 -1.02 11.08 -0.28
C LEU A 27 0.09 11.31 0.76
N LYS A 28 0.54 12.56 0.88
CA LYS A 28 1.54 12.97 1.86
C LYS A 28 0.93 13.95 2.86
N ASP A 29 1.11 13.66 4.15
CA ASP A 29 0.57 14.47 5.23
C ASP A 29 0.99 15.94 5.11
N GLY A 30 0.03 16.84 5.29
CA GLY A 30 0.22 18.30 5.17
C GLY A 30 0.49 18.83 3.76
N ILE A 31 0.69 17.96 2.76
CA ILE A 31 0.99 18.34 1.36
C ILE A 31 -0.14 17.93 0.41
N GLY A 32 -0.85 16.85 0.70
CA GLY A 32 -1.88 16.30 -0.17
C GLY A 32 -1.30 15.32 -1.21
N TRP A 33 -1.93 15.24 -2.38
CA TRP A 33 -1.55 14.27 -3.42
C TRP A 33 -0.29 14.70 -4.15
N VAL A 34 0.78 13.91 -4.04
CA VAL A 34 2.08 14.13 -4.67
C VAL A 34 2.29 13.12 -5.80
N PRO A 35 2.66 13.56 -7.02
CA PRO A 35 2.98 12.63 -8.11
C PRO A 35 4.27 11.86 -7.82
N VAL A 36 4.29 10.59 -8.21
CA VAL A 36 5.53 9.79 -8.26
C VAL A 36 6.11 9.95 -9.65
N PRO A 37 7.22 10.70 -9.82
CA PRO A 37 7.80 10.94 -11.13
C PRO A 37 8.36 9.63 -11.69
N PRO A 38 8.11 9.34 -12.97
CA PRO A 38 8.62 8.13 -13.57
C PRO A 38 10.12 8.37 -13.87
N VAL A 39 10.97 7.42 -13.45
CA VAL A 39 12.43 7.48 -13.62
C VAL A 39 12.88 6.33 -14.53
N SER A 40 13.65 6.65 -15.57
CA SER A 40 14.12 5.65 -16.53
C SER A 40 14.97 4.58 -15.84
N GLY A 41 14.67 3.31 -16.12
CA GLY A 41 15.37 2.17 -15.51
C GLY A 41 15.07 1.92 -14.03
N ALA A 42 14.17 2.69 -13.41
CA ALA A 42 13.83 2.55 -12.00
C ALA A 42 12.54 1.74 -11.77
N LEU A 43 12.45 1.15 -10.59
CA LEU A 43 11.25 0.54 -10.05
C LEU A 43 10.74 1.38 -8.89
N VAL A 44 9.42 1.49 -8.77
CA VAL A 44 8.79 2.09 -7.59
C VAL A 44 8.54 0.97 -6.58
N VAL A 45 8.92 1.19 -5.33
CA VAL A 45 8.63 0.27 -4.23
C VAL A 45 7.76 0.99 -3.21
N ASN A 46 6.62 0.40 -2.85
CA ASN A 46 5.77 0.92 -1.77
C ASN A 46 5.49 -0.16 -0.73
N ILE A 47 5.27 0.31 0.50
CA ILE A 47 4.97 -0.53 1.66
C ILE A 47 3.48 -0.81 1.70
N GLY A 48 3.11 -2.05 2.01
CA GLY A 48 1.73 -2.46 2.24
C GLY A 48 1.41 -2.64 3.73
N ASP A 49 0.12 -2.87 3.98
CA ASP A 49 -0.45 -2.96 5.32
C ASP A 49 0.16 -4.07 6.18
N ILE A 50 0.58 -5.19 5.58
CA ILE A 50 1.12 -6.32 6.35
C ILE A 50 2.47 -5.92 6.95
N LEU A 51 3.33 -5.24 6.20
CA LEU A 51 4.60 -4.76 6.73
C LEU A 51 4.40 -3.58 7.69
N HIS A 52 3.34 -2.78 7.51
CA HIS A 52 2.92 -1.79 8.50
C HIS A 52 2.68 -2.46 9.86
N ILE A 53 1.85 -3.51 9.91
CA ILE A 53 1.53 -4.24 11.15
C ILE A 53 2.79 -4.90 11.73
N LEU A 54 3.56 -5.64 10.93
CA LEU A 54 4.78 -6.34 11.39
C LEU A 54 5.81 -5.37 11.99
N SER A 55 5.92 -4.17 11.43
CA SER A 55 6.84 -3.12 11.91
C SER A 55 6.26 -2.26 13.04
N ASN A 56 5.10 -2.64 13.59
CA ASN A 56 4.35 -1.88 14.60
C ASN A 56 4.09 -0.41 14.20
N GLY A 57 3.89 -0.16 12.90
CA GLY A 57 3.70 1.18 12.34
C GLY A 57 4.98 1.98 12.11
N ARG A 58 6.17 1.38 12.15
CA ARG A 58 7.41 2.05 11.77
C ARG A 58 7.49 2.29 10.26
N PHE A 59 7.01 1.35 9.45
CA PHE A 59 6.89 1.52 8.00
C PHE A 59 5.45 1.79 7.62
N HIS A 60 5.20 2.97 7.06
CA HIS A 60 3.85 3.43 6.80
C HIS A 60 3.35 2.91 5.46
N SER A 61 2.25 2.17 5.48
CA SER A 61 1.39 1.95 4.32
C SER A 61 0.70 3.28 3.97
N VAL A 62 0.92 3.79 2.76
CA VAL A 62 0.44 5.12 2.33
C VAL A 62 -0.67 5.01 1.30
N LEU A 63 -1.67 5.89 1.43
CA LEU A 63 -2.71 6.03 0.42
C LEU A 63 -2.08 6.43 -0.91
N HIS A 64 -2.45 5.72 -1.96
CA HIS A 64 -2.01 6.02 -3.31
C HIS A 64 -3.16 5.82 -4.30
N ARG A 65 -3.07 6.50 -5.43
CA ARG A 65 -4.08 6.46 -6.49
C ARG A 65 -3.42 6.57 -7.86
N VAL A 66 -4.16 6.19 -8.90
CA VAL A 66 -3.73 6.40 -10.29
C VAL A 66 -4.71 7.35 -10.99
N VAL A 67 -4.20 8.48 -11.45
CA VAL A 67 -4.92 9.42 -12.31
C VAL A 67 -4.72 9.08 -13.78
N VAL A 68 -5.73 9.39 -14.61
CA VAL A 68 -5.70 9.13 -16.06
C VAL A 68 -5.29 10.38 -16.83
N ASN A 69 -4.64 10.16 -17.96
CA ASN A 69 -4.42 11.17 -18.98
C ASN A 69 -5.42 10.91 -20.14
N ARG A 70 -5.96 11.97 -20.75
CA ARG A 70 -6.92 11.85 -21.87
C ARG A 70 -6.27 11.52 -23.21
N THR A 71 -4.96 11.74 -23.34
CA THR A 71 -4.25 11.69 -24.63
C THR A 71 -3.24 10.54 -24.72
N HIS A 72 -2.93 9.87 -23.61
CA HIS A 72 -1.90 8.82 -23.57
C HIS A 72 -2.32 7.64 -22.70
N HIS A 73 -2.02 6.43 -23.19
CA HIS A 73 -2.09 5.22 -22.39
C HIS A 73 -0.87 5.13 -21.46
N ARG A 74 -1.09 4.58 -20.27
CA ARG A 74 -0.03 4.22 -19.32
C ARG A 74 -0.24 2.77 -18.94
N TYR A 75 0.82 1.97 -19.07
CA TYR A 75 0.83 0.60 -18.59
C TYR A 75 1.65 0.52 -17.30
N SER A 76 1.31 -0.45 -16.46
CA SER A 76 2.10 -0.77 -15.28
C SER A 76 2.05 -2.25 -14.97
N VAL A 77 3.20 -2.80 -14.60
CA VAL A 77 3.35 -4.16 -14.11
C VAL A 77 3.64 -4.06 -12.62
N ALA A 78 2.74 -4.62 -11.82
CA ALA A 78 2.84 -4.60 -10.36
C ALA A 78 3.10 -6.03 -9.85
N PHE A 79 4.16 -6.18 -9.07
CA PHE A 79 4.46 -7.39 -8.32
C PHE A 79 4.15 -7.14 -6.84
N PHE A 80 3.33 -7.99 -6.24
CA PHE A 80 2.94 -7.88 -4.84
C PHE A 80 3.57 -9.02 -4.05
N TYR A 81 4.43 -8.70 -3.08
CA TYR A 81 5.00 -9.70 -2.19
C TYR A 81 4.17 -9.80 -0.92
N MET A 82 3.67 -11.00 -0.62
CA MET A 82 2.73 -11.23 0.48
C MET A 82 2.88 -12.64 1.05
N PRO A 83 2.64 -12.84 2.35
CA PRO A 83 2.66 -14.17 2.95
C PRO A 83 1.39 -14.97 2.57
N PRO A 84 1.38 -16.30 2.82
CA PRO A 84 0.18 -17.14 2.71
C PRO A 84 -1.02 -16.60 3.51
N LEU A 85 -2.24 -16.99 3.13
CA LEU A 85 -3.48 -16.47 3.73
C LEU A 85 -3.65 -16.86 5.20
N ASP A 86 -3.16 -18.03 5.59
CA ASP A 86 -3.17 -18.59 6.94
C ASP A 86 -2.05 -18.03 7.83
N SER A 87 -1.15 -17.22 7.27
CA SER A 87 -0.06 -16.61 8.05
C SER A 87 -0.60 -15.68 9.12
N LYS A 88 -0.16 -15.90 10.35
CA LYS A 88 -0.43 -15.03 11.50
C LYS A 88 0.49 -13.80 11.43
N ILE A 89 -0.11 -12.62 11.42
CA ILE A 89 0.55 -11.32 11.35
C ILE A 89 0.48 -10.68 12.72
N SER A 90 1.62 -10.23 13.24
CA SER A 90 1.71 -9.47 14.51
C SER A 90 2.98 -8.62 14.54
N PRO A 91 3.02 -7.54 15.33
CA PRO A 91 4.25 -6.77 15.55
C PRO A 91 5.44 -7.67 15.95
N LEU A 92 6.61 -7.48 15.31
CA LEU A 92 7.77 -8.37 15.48
C LEU A 92 8.64 -8.09 16.72
N SER A 93 8.75 -6.84 17.20
CA SER A 93 9.66 -6.51 18.31
C SER A 93 9.48 -5.10 18.90
N LEU A 94 8.25 -4.65 19.14
CA LEU A 94 8.01 -3.31 19.71
C LEU A 94 6.93 -3.38 20.81
N ASP A 95 7.27 -2.86 21.99
CA ASP A 95 6.42 -2.89 23.20
C ASP A 95 6.10 -1.44 23.63
N PRO A 96 4.81 -1.05 23.79
CA PRO A 96 3.62 -1.87 23.59
C PRO A 96 3.26 -2.11 22.11
N PRO A 97 2.58 -3.24 21.79
CA PRO A 97 2.03 -3.47 20.46
C PRO A 97 0.89 -2.49 20.17
N ARG A 98 0.93 -1.86 18.99
CA ARG A 98 -0.12 -0.96 18.48
C ARG A 98 -1.15 -1.69 17.63
N TYR A 99 -0.89 -2.94 17.27
CA TYR A 99 -1.73 -3.76 16.41
C TYR A 99 -1.89 -5.16 17.01
N PRO A 100 -3.08 -5.78 16.89
CA PRO A 100 -3.34 -7.11 17.37
C PRO A 100 -2.63 -8.13 16.49
N SER A 101 -2.61 -9.37 16.97
CA SER A 101 -2.33 -10.49 16.09
C SER A 101 -3.57 -10.87 15.30
N ILE A 102 -3.42 -11.00 13.98
CA ILE A 102 -4.50 -11.30 13.04
C ILE A 102 -3.98 -12.20 11.91
N THR A 103 -4.81 -13.10 11.37
CA THR A 103 -4.41 -13.84 10.16
C THR A 103 -4.49 -12.93 8.94
N ARG A 104 -3.68 -13.20 7.90
CA ARG A 104 -3.77 -12.43 6.66
C ARG A 104 -5.17 -12.53 6.03
N LYS A 105 -5.80 -13.71 6.09
CA LYS A 105 -7.18 -13.91 5.61
C LYS A 105 -8.17 -12.99 6.33
N ASP A 106 -8.16 -12.99 7.67
CA ASP A 106 -9.09 -12.16 8.45
C ASP A 106 -8.84 -10.66 8.19
N TYR A 107 -7.58 -10.26 8.02
CA TYR A 107 -7.25 -8.88 7.64
C TYR A 107 -7.85 -8.49 6.28
N LEU A 108 -7.78 -9.37 5.28
CA LEU A 108 -8.38 -9.13 3.97
C LEU A 108 -9.91 -9.07 4.05
N ASP A 109 -10.53 -9.94 4.84
CA ASP A 109 -11.98 -9.94 5.06
C ASP A 109 -12.46 -8.65 5.74
N LEU A 110 -11.69 -8.13 6.71
CA LEU A 110 -11.94 -6.82 7.32
C LEU A 110 -11.75 -5.69 6.30
N LYS A 111 -10.69 -5.74 5.49
CA LYS A 111 -10.41 -4.73 4.47
C LYS A 111 -11.44 -4.70 3.36
N ALA A 112 -12.02 -5.83 2.97
CA ALA A 112 -13.14 -5.85 2.04
C ALA A 112 -14.36 -5.07 2.57
N LYS A 113 -14.57 -5.05 3.89
CA LYS A 113 -15.66 -4.32 4.55
C LYS A 113 -15.30 -2.87 4.88
N HIS A 114 -14.03 -2.61 5.19
CA HIS A 114 -13.52 -1.32 5.67
C HIS A 114 -12.32 -0.84 4.84
N PHE A 115 -12.53 -0.72 3.53
CA PHE A 115 -11.48 -0.56 2.52
C PHE A 115 -10.40 0.50 2.82
N ASN A 116 -10.80 1.66 3.37
CA ASN A 116 -9.88 2.76 3.64
C ASN A 116 -9.39 2.85 5.09
N ASP A 117 -10.10 2.23 6.04
CA ASP A 117 -9.92 2.53 7.47
C ASP A 117 -9.50 1.32 8.30
N THR A 118 -9.27 0.16 7.66
CA THR A 118 -8.98 -1.10 8.37
C THR A 118 -7.81 -1.00 9.33
N LEU A 119 -6.68 -0.40 8.91
CA LEU A 119 -5.52 -0.22 9.79
C LEU A 119 -5.84 0.63 11.03
N SER A 120 -6.69 1.64 10.88
CA SER A 120 -7.12 2.49 11.99
C SER A 120 -8.07 1.73 12.92
N LEU A 121 -8.97 0.92 12.36
CA LEU A 121 -9.96 0.14 13.11
C LEU A 121 -9.35 -0.94 13.99
N ILE A 122 -8.27 -1.59 13.53
CA ILE A 122 -7.61 -2.65 14.29
C ILE A 122 -6.54 -2.12 15.25
N ARG A 123 -6.30 -0.81 15.31
CA ARG A 123 -5.26 -0.25 16.18
C ARG A 123 -5.68 -0.35 17.65
N ILE A 124 -4.76 -0.79 18.51
CA ILE A 124 -4.92 -0.89 19.98
C ILE A 124 -4.44 0.39 20.64
#